data_AF-A0A7U4THH5-F1
#
_entry.id   AF-A0A7U4THH5-F1
#
_cell.length_a   1.000
_cell.length_b   1.000
_cell.length_c   1.000
_cell.angle_alpha   90.00
_cell.angle_beta   90.00
_cell.angle_gamma   90.00
#
_symmetry.space_group_name_H-M   'P 1'
#
loop_
_entity.id
_entity.type
_entity.pdbx_description
1 polymer ?
#
loop_
_entity_poly.entity_id
_entity_poly.type
_entity_poly.pdbx_seq_one_letter_code
_entity_poly.pdbx_strand_id
1 'polypeptide(L)'
;MEKKEAKNMAYQALFLADGVVFLFKKTSGFTPDEVTATIDNDKGEVFIELGRNVIKITEKIIKNLKKHKTIFLYETPEKEYDPDSIPIAFEMKTDAMDKLEALWREKNNARQGKPAHRTQGAAGNNQH
;
A
#
# COMPACT_ATOMS: atom_id res chain seq x y z
N MET A 1 14.67 -24.22 14.97
CA MET A 1 13.90 -23.61 13.87
C MET A 1 12.86 -22.71 14.50
N GLU A 2 13.09 -21.39 14.48
CA GLU A 2 12.02 -20.46 14.82
C GLU A 2 10.89 -20.66 13.81
N LYS A 3 9.71 -21.06 14.30
CA LYS A 3 8.51 -21.03 13.46
C LYS A 3 8.31 -19.56 13.10
N LYS A 4 8.54 -19.19 11.83
CA LYS A 4 8.06 -17.91 11.30
C LYS A 4 6.55 -17.91 11.52
N GLU A 5 6.09 -17.18 12.52
CA GLU A 5 4.65 -17.03 12.77
C GLU A 5 4.01 -16.39 11.54
N ALA A 6 2.80 -16.85 11.20
CA ALA A 6 2.11 -16.41 10.01
C ALA A 6 1.72 -14.93 10.11
N LYS A 7 1.97 -14.16 9.05
CA LYS A 7 1.47 -12.79 8.90
C LYS A 7 -0.04 -12.82 8.59
N ASN A 8 -0.78 -11.85 9.12
CA ASN A 8 -2.21 -11.68 8.88
C ASN A 8 -2.41 -10.80 7.64
N MET A 9 -2.84 -11.39 6.52
CA MET A 9 -3.08 -10.62 5.29
C MET A 9 -4.51 -10.08 5.25
N ALA A 10 -4.66 -8.79 4.93
CA ALA A 10 -5.97 -8.20 4.64
C ALA A 10 -6.56 -8.87 3.41
N TYR A 11 -7.79 -9.36 3.49
CA TYR A 11 -8.46 -10.00 2.36
C TYR A 11 -9.37 -9.04 1.58
N GLN A 12 -9.75 -7.92 2.17
CA GLN A 12 -10.63 -6.93 1.56
C GLN A 12 -10.36 -5.52 2.09
N ALA A 13 -10.58 -4.52 1.24
CA ALA A 13 -10.52 -3.12 1.60
C ALA A 13 -11.86 -2.43 1.28
N LEU A 14 -12.39 -1.64 2.21
CA LEU A 14 -13.57 -0.80 2.04
C LEU A 14 -13.17 0.66 2.18
N PHE A 15 -13.73 1.52 1.33
CA PHE A 15 -13.38 2.93 1.28
C PHE A 15 -14.50 3.74 1.93
N LEU A 16 -14.19 4.36 3.07
CA LEU A 16 -15.11 5.22 3.80
C LEU A 16 -14.79 6.69 3.53
N ALA A 17 -15.65 7.57 4.05
CA ALA A 17 -15.50 9.02 3.92
C ALA A 17 -14.31 9.58 4.72
N ASP A 18 -13.85 8.84 5.72
CA ASP A 18 -12.87 9.23 6.72
C ASP A 18 -11.62 8.33 6.75
N GLY A 19 -11.55 7.32 5.87
CA GLY A 19 -10.39 6.43 5.79
C GLY A 19 -10.62 5.17 4.97
N VAL A 20 -9.74 4.20 5.17
CA VAL A 20 -9.83 2.87 4.56
C VAL A 20 -9.94 1.80 5.64
N VAL A 21 -10.96 0.95 5.51
CA VAL A 21 -11.16 -0.24 6.32
C VAL A 21 -10.47 -1.41 5.63
N PHE A 22 -9.75 -2.21 6.41
CA PHE A 22 -9.14 -3.47 5.99
C PHE A 22 -9.68 -4.61 6.82
N LEU A 23 -10.20 -5.62 6.15
CA LEU A 23 -10.77 -6.80 6.78
C LEU A 23 -9.72 -7.91 6.88
N PHE A 24 -9.56 -8.44 8.09
CA PHE A 24 -8.65 -9.54 8.40
C PHE A 24 -9.42 -10.67 9.06
N LYS A 25 -8.98 -11.91 8.84
CA LYS A 25 -9.52 -13.07 9.59
C LYS A 25 -9.11 -13.01 11.06
N LYS A 26 -7.93 -12.44 11.30
CA LYS A 26 -7.34 -12.22 12.61
C LYS A 26 -6.48 -10.98 12.55
N THR A 27 -6.58 -10.13 13.55
CA THR A 27 -5.73 -8.96 13.73
C THR A 27 -4.75 -9.19 14.87
N SER A 28 -3.75 -8.34 14.96
CA SER A 28 -2.85 -8.31 16.11
C SER A 28 -2.53 -6.85 16.44
N GLY A 29 -2.44 -6.53 17.72
CA GLY A 29 -1.94 -5.23 18.16
C GLY A 29 -0.53 -5.00 17.62
N PHE A 30 -0.18 -3.73 17.41
CA PHE A 30 1.12 -3.29 16.95
C PHE A 30 1.42 -1.90 17.51
N THR A 31 2.70 -1.56 17.53
CA THR A 31 3.20 -0.24 17.92
C THR A 31 3.54 0.60 16.68
N PRO A 32 3.61 1.93 16.80
CA PRO A 32 3.98 2.79 15.68
C PRO A 32 5.34 2.46 15.04
N ASP A 33 6.29 1.90 15.81
CA ASP A 33 7.62 1.54 15.34
C ASP A 33 7.61 0.25 14.50
N GLU A 34 6.54 -0.55 14.58
CA GLU A 34 6.32 -1.75 13.78
C GLU A 34 5.67 -1.46 12.41
N VAL A 35 5.44 -0.18 12.10
CA VAL A 35 4.86 0.25 10.82
C VAL A 35 5.98 0.35 9.78
N THR A 36 5.94 -0.54 8.78
CA THR A 36 6.93 -0.55 7.71
C THR A 36 6.27 -0.67 6.34
N ALA A 37 6.88 -0.04 5.33
CA ALA A 37 6.48 -0.21 3.94
C ALA A 37 7.54 -1.04 3.22
N THR A 38 7.12 -2.12 2.58
CA THR A 38 8.00 -3.09 1.94
C THR A 38 7.58 -3.34 0.50
N ILE A 39 8.52 -3.84 -0.29
CA ILE A 39 8.28 -4.27 -1.66
C ILE A 39 8.57 -5.76 -1.76
N ASP A 40 7.60 -6.51 -2.26
CA ASP A 40 7.84 -7.85 -2.78
C ASP A 40 8.57 -7.69 -4.12
N ASN A 41 9.87 -8.02 -4.12
CA ASN A 41 10.72 -7.86 -5.30
C ASN A 41 10.39 -8.87 -6.41
N ASP A 42 9.79 -10.01 -6.07
CA ASP A 42 9.44 -11.03 -7.05
C ASP A 42 8.15 -10.66 -7.78
N LYS A 43 7.19 -10.07 -7.06
CA LYS A 43 5.87 -9.69 -7.62
C LYS A 43 5.79 -8.22 -8.01
N GLY A 44 6.75 -7.40 -7.61
CA GLY A 44 6.71 -5.95 -7.78
C GLY A 44 5.50 -5.32 -7.09
N GLU A 45 5.13 -5.85 -5.93
CA GLU A 45 3.95 -5.42 -5.16
C GLU A 45 4.40 -4.67 -3.92
N VAL A 46 3.72 -3.57 -3.59
CA VAL A 46 4.00 -2.77 -2.39
C VAL A 46 3.07 -3.19 -1.28
N PHE A 47 3.62 -3.34 -0.09
CA PHE A 47 2.89 -3.72 1.11
C PHE A 47 3.16 -2.71 2.23
N ILE A 48 2.18 -2.55 3.11
CA ILE A 48 2.39 -2.00 4.45
C ILE A 48 2.27 -3.15 5.43
N GLU A 49 3.23 -3.22 6.35
CA GLU A 49 3.20 -4.09 7.51
C GLU A 49 2.93 -3.22 8.75
N LEU A 50 1.88 -3.57 9.49
CA LEU A 50 1.47 -2.98 10.76
C LEU A 50 1.65 -4.07 11.82
N GLY A 51 2.89 -4.26 12.27
CA GLY A 51 3.28 -5.47 13.02
C GLY A 51 3.04 -6.73 12.20
N ARG A 52 2.14 -7.59 12.66
CA ARG A 52 1.78 -8.84 11.94
C ARG A 52 0.74 -8.64 10.84
N ASN A 53 0.08 -7.49 10.78
CA ASN A 53 -0.98 -7.22 9.81
C ASN A 53 -0.38 -6.69 8.51
N VAL A 54 -0.70 -7.29 7.38
CA VAL A 54 -0.13 -6.94 6.07
C VAL A 54 -1.24 -6.48 5.14
N ILE A 55 -1.00 -5.35 4.49
CA ILE A 55 -1.93 -4.74 3.55
C ILE A 55 -1.23 -4.58 2.20
N LYS A 56 -1.81 -5.17 1.15
CA LYS A 56 -1.37 -4.92 -0.22
C LYS A 56 -1.82 -3.55 -0.69
N ILE A 57 -0.87 -2.77 -1.21
CA ILE A 57 -1.09 -1.39 -1.59
C ILE A 57 -1.42 -1.29 -3.08
N THR A 58 -2.59 -0.70 -3.34
CA THR A 58 -3.08 -0.41 -4.68
C THR A 58 -3.17 1.09 -4.90
N GLU A 59 -3.32 1.53 -6.15
CA GLU A 59 -3.50 2.94 -6.48
C GLU A 59 -4.68 3.57 -5.72
N LYS A 60 -5.80 2.83 -5.63
CA LYS A 60 -7.01 3.31 -4.95
C LYS A 60 -6.78 3.50 -3.45
N ILE A 61 -6.03 2.59 -2.83
CA ILE A 61 -5.65 2.68 -1.41
C ILE A 61 -4.78 3.93 -1.18
N ILE A 62 -3.72 4.12 -1.98
CA ILE A 62 -2.86 5.30 -1.82
C ILE A 62 -3.65 6.60 -2.00
N LYS A 63 -4.48 6.70 -3.03
CA LYS A 63 -5.29 7.91 -3.26
C LYS A 63 -6.21 8.24 -2.08
N ASN A 64 -6.76 7.23 -1.40
CA ASN A 64 -7.59 7.45 -0.22
C ASN A 64 -6.74 7.82 1.01
N LEU A 65 -5.67 7.07 1.28
CA LEU A 65 -4.77 7.36 2.41
C LEU A 65 -4.12 8.74 2.31
N LYS A 66 -3.86 9.26 1.11
CA LYS A 66 -3.38 10.64 0.94
C LYS A 66 -4.37 11.71 1.42
N LYS A 67 -5.67 11.43 1.31
CA LYS A 67 -6.73 12.37 1.72
C LYS A 67 -7.01 12.28 3.21
N HIS A 68 -7.09 11.07 3.74
CA HIS A 68 -7.63 10.83 5.07
C HIS A 68 -6.58 10.34 6.08
N LYS A 69 -5.51 9.68 5.63
CA LYS A 69 -4.43 9.08 6.44
C LYS A 69 -4.87 8.06 7.51
N THR A 70 -6.15 7.78 7.62
CA THR A 70 -6.72 6.86 8.60
C THR A 70 -6.89 5.46 8.02
N ILE A 71 -6.44 4.47 8.80
CA ILE A 71 -6.57 3.04 8.54
C ILE A 71 -7.38 2.43 9.69
N PHE A 72 -8.35 1.58 9.36
CA PHE A 72 -9.09 0.78 10.32
C PHE A 72 -8.88 -0.71 10.02
N LEU A 73 -8.44 -1.48 11.01
CA LEU A 73 -8.29 -2.93 10.88
C LEU A 73 -9.45 -3.59 11.62
N TYR A 74 -10.25 -4.35 10.89
CA TYR A 74 -11.36 -5.13 11.44
C TYR A 74 -11.02 -6.61 11.42
N GLU A 75 -11.21 -7.26 12.56
CA GLU A 75 -11.20 -8.71 12.64
C GLU A 75 -12.60 -9.24 12.36
N THR A 76 -12.77 -9.89 11.21
CA THR A 76 -14.03 -10.52 10.81
C THR A 76 -13.74 -11.89 10.21
N PRO A 77 -14.02 -12.98 10.95
CA PRO A 77 -13.84 -14.34 10.46
C PRO A 77 -14.88 -14.71 9.38
N GLU A 78 -16.00 -14.00 9.30
CA GLU A 78 -17.17 -14.34 8.48
C GLU A 78 -17.23 -13.63 7.11
N LYS A 79 -16.19 -12.89 6.72
CA LYS A 79 -16.09 -12.09 5.47
C LYS A 79 -17.03 -10.89 5.39
N GLU A 80 -17.89 -10.68 6.37
CA GLU A 80 -18.81 -9.54 6.40
C GLU A 80 -18.22 -8.41 7.25
N TYR A 81 -18.39 -7.18 6.76
CA TYR A 81 -18.03 -5.99 7.50
C TYR A 81 -19.12 -5.69 8.51
N ASP A 82 -18.76 -5.75 9.79
CA ASP A 82 -19.62 -5.34 10.89
C ASP A 82 -19.20 -3.94 11.36
N PRO A 83 -20.02 -2.89 11.13
CA PRO A 83 -19.71 -1.53 11.55
C PRO A 83 -19.79 -1.34 13.07
N ASP A 84 -20.44 -2.24 13.81
CA ASP A 84 -20.58 -2.15 15.27
C ASP A 84 -19.38 -2.79 16.00
N SER A 85 -18.56 -3.55 15.27
CA SER A 85 -17.31 -4.09 15.78
C SER A 85 -16.27 -3.00 16.02
N ILE A 86 -15.44 -3.16 17.06
CA ILE A 86 -14.40 -2.19 17.42
C ILE A 86 -13.14 -2.45 16.58
N PRO A 87 -12.71 -1.53 15.70
CA PRO A 87 -11.49 -1.69 14.93
C PRO A 87 -10.24 -1.30 15.73
N ILE A 88 -9.08 -1.75 15.24
CA ILE A 88 -7.82 -1.06 15.52
C ILE A 88 -7.74 0.13 14.55
N ALA A 89 -7.90 1.34 15.08
CA ALA A 89 -7.73 2.58 14.33
C ALA A 89 -6.26 3.04 14.37
N PHE A 90 -5.73 3.44 13.23
CA PHE A 90 -4.37 3.96 13.11
C PHE A 90 -4.34 5.14 12.14
N GLU A 91 -3.87 6.29 12.65
CA GLU A 91 -3.60 7.45 11.83
C GLU A 91 -2.13 7.43 11.39
N MET A 92 -1.93 7.35 10.08
CA MET A 92 -0.60 7.33 9.51
C MET A 92 0.00 8.73 9.51
N LYS A 93 1.20 8.86 10.11
CA LYS A 93 1.95 10.11 10.09
C LYS A 93 2.27 10.53 8.65
N THR A 94 2.35 11.85 8.42
CA THR A 94 2.64 12.41 7.09
C THR A 94 3.93 11.85 6.49
N ASP A 95 5.00 11.72 7.28
CA ASP A 95 6.28 11.19 6.80
C ASP A 95 6.20 9.71 6.38
N ALA A 96 5.39 8.90 7.09
CA ALA A 96 5.12 7.52 6.71
C ALA A 96 4.31 7.43 5.41
N MET A 97 3.32 8.32 5.22
CA MET A 97 2.55 8.43 3.97
C MET A 97 3.44 8.83 2.79
N ASP A 98 4.33 9.81 2.98
CA ASP A 98 5.24 10.27 1.92
C ASP A 98 6.20 9.16 1.49
N LYS A 99 6.77 8.41 2.45
CA LYS A 99 7.62 7.23 2.18
C LYS A 99 6.85 6.16 1.40
N LEU A 100 5.62 5.85 1.81
CA LEU A 100 4.77 4.88 1.12
C LEU A 100 4.47 5.32 -0.33
N GLU A 101 4.13 6.59 -0.54
CA GLU A 101 3.87 7.13 -1.87
C GLU A 101 5.11 7.05 -2.75
N ALA A 102 6.28 7.42 -2.23
CA ALA A 102 7.54 7.35 -2.96
C ALA A 102 7.84 5.91 -3.40
N LEU A 103 7.72 4.93 -2.50
CA LEU A 103 7.93 3.51 -2.79
C LEU A 103 6.97 2.99 -3.86
N TRP A 104 5.69 3.33 -3.76
CA TRP A 104 4.69 2.92 -4.74
C TRP A 104 4.90 3.57 -6.11
N ARG A 105 5.27 4.86 -6.15
CA ARG A 105 5.61 5.56 -7.40
C ARG A 105 6.84 4.94 -8.04
N GLU A 106 7.90 4.66 -7.29
CA GLU A 106 9.11 4.04 -7.81
C GLU A 106 8.79 2.71 -8.51
N LYS A 107 8.01 1.84 -7.87
CA LYS A 107 7.64 0.54 -8.46
C LYS A 107 6.70 0.67 -9.65
N ASN A 108 5.72 1.57 -9.63
CA ASN A 108 4.78 1.72 -10.74
C ASN A 108 5.35 2.52 -11.91
N ASN A 109 6.26 3.47 -11.68
CA ASN A 109 7.00 4.16 -12.74
C ASN A 109 8.02 3.23 -13.40
N ALA A 110 8.70 2.36 -12.63
CA ALA A 110 9.56 1.32 -13.19
C ALA A 110 8.80 0.35 -14.12
N ARG A 111 7.51 0.10 -13.83
CA ARG A 111 6.61 -0.66 -14.70
C ARG A 111 6.14 0.10 -15.95
N GLN A 112 6.10 1.43 -15.90
CA GLN A 112 5.67 2.29 -17.02
C GLN A 112 6.83 2.77 -17.89
N GLY A 113 8.05 2.28 -17.68
CA GLY A 113 9.18 2.46 -18.58
C GLY A 113 8.94 1.82 -19.95
N LYS A 114 8.22 2.51 -20.84
CA LYS A 114 8.47 2.42 -22.29
C LYS A 114 9.97 2.70 -22.54
N PRO A 115 10.58 2.07 -23.57
CA PRO A 115 12.00 2.19 -23.84
C PRO A 115 12.37 3.66 -23.97
N ALA A 116 13.57 4.01 -23.52
CA ALA A 116 14.17 5.32 -23.78
C ALA A 116 14.30 5.50 -25.30
N HIS A 117 13.26 6.03 -25.94
CA HIS A 117 13.38 6.58 -27.29
C HIS A 117 14.18 7.88 -27.13
N ARG A 118 15.49 7.74 -27.20
CA ARG A 118 16.41 8.86 -27.25
C ARG A 118 16.16 9.56 -28.58
N THR A 119 15.31 10.59 -28.55
CA THR A 119 15.23 11.58 -29.61
C THR A 119 16.58 12.31 -29.65
N GLN A 120 17.36 12.08 -30.69
CA GLN A 120 18.36 13.04 -31.15
C GLN A 120 18.07 13.33 -32.62
N GLY A 121 17.69 14.58 -32.88
CA GLY A 121 17.91 15.28 -34.15
C GLY A 121 16.91 15.01 -35.27
N ALA A 122 15.90 15.88 -35.36
CA ALA A 122 15.24 16.20 -36.62
C ALA A 122 16.01 17.32 -37.36
N ALA A 123 15.65 17.51 -38.63
CA ALA A 123 16.18 18.42 -39.66
C ALA A 123 17.44 17.91 -40.38
N GLY A 124 17.46 17.68 -41.69
CA GLY A 124 16.62 18.20 -42.77
C GLY A 124 17.57 18.70 -43.88
N ASN A 125 17.36 18.18 -45.09
CA ASN A 125 18.07 18.49 -46.34
C ASN A 125 18.43 19.96 -46.56
N ASN A 126 19.58 20.24 -47.21
CA ASN A 126 19.56 20.80 -48.56
C ASN A 126 20.92 20.77 -49.29
N GLN A 127 20.79 20.69 -50.62
CA GLN A 127 21.79 20.58 -51.68
C GLN A 127 22.78 21.76 -51.72
N HIS A 128 23.98 21.50 -52.24
CA HIS A 128 24.61 22.24 -53.35
C HIS A 128 25.78 21.41 -53.92
#